data_AF-A0A2E5KSD0-F1
#
_entry.id   AF-A0A2E5KSD0-F1
#
_cell.length_a   1.000
_cell.length_b   1.000
_cell.length_c   1.000
_cell.angle_alpha   90.00
_cell.angle_beta   90.00
_cell.angle_gamma   90.00
#
_symmetry.space_group_name_H-M   'P 1'
#
loop_
_entity.id
_entity.type
_entity.pdbx_description
1 polymer ?
#
loop_
_entity_poly.entity_id
_entity_poly.type
_entity_poly.pdbx_seq_one_letter_code
_entity_poly.pdbx_strand_id
1 'polypeptide(L)'
;MSGRAEVWLFIAQRASAFVLAPLVIVHLATMIYAIQGGLSAEEILARTQGSGVWGAIYGLFVLAAAIHAPIGVRSIVREMTPWRGRSLDLAAVLFGVLIVVLGVKAVGALV
;
A
#
# COMPACT_ATOMS: atom_id res chain seq x y z
N MET A 1 -2.51 6.59 22.80
CA MET A 1 -3.55 5.61 22.40
C MET A 1 -3.79 4.63 23.55
N SER A 2 -4.96 4.00 23.64
CA SER A 2 -5.22 2.97 24.66
C SER A 2 -4.54 1.65 24.28
N GLY A 3 -4.22 0.81 25.27
CA GLY A 3 -3.62 -0.51 25.00
C GLY A 3 -4.47 -1.40 24.08
N ARG A 4 -5.80 -1.29 24.16
CA ARG A 4 -6.73 -1.98 23.25
C ARG A 4 -6.55 -1.53 21.79
N ALA A 5 -6.31 -0.24 21.55
CA ALA A 5 -6.11 0.28 20.20
C ALA A 5 -4.81 -0.24 19.57
N GLU A 6 -3.73 -0.34 20.35
CA GLU A 6 -2.45 -0.89 19.85
C GLU A 6 -2.59 -2.37 19.46
N VAL A 7 -3.38 -3.17 20.20
CA VAL A 7 -3.67 -4.56 19.82
C VAL A 7 -4.39 -4.63 18.46
N TRP A 8 -5.38 -3.76 18.23
CA TRP A 8 -6.06 -3.72 16.95
C TRP A 8 -5.15 -3.27 15.79
N LEU A 9 -4.26 -2.30 16.02
CA LEU A 9 -3.26 -1.91 15.02
C LEU A 9 -2.32 -3.07 14.69
N PHE A 10 -1.87 -3.82 15.69
CA PHE A 10 -1.05 -5.01 15.48
C PHE A 10 -1.76 -6.08 14.63
N ILE A 11 -3.02 -6.37 14.93
CA ILE A 11 -3.83 -7.31 14.14
C ILE A 11 -4.01 -6.78 12.71
N ALA A 12 -4.34 -5.50 12.55
CA ALA A 12 -4.54 -4.87 11.26
C ALA A 12 -3.27 -4.89 10.39
N GLN A 13 -2.10 -4.67 10.98
CA GLN A 13 -0.83 -4.72 10.28
C GLN A 13 -0.49 -6.14 9.79
N ARG A 14 -0.78 -7.18 10.60
CA ARG A 14 -0.56 -8.58 10.21
C ARG A 14 -1.56 -9.05 9.17
N ALA A 15 -2.84 -8.74 9.34
CA ALA A 15 -3.87 -9.08 8.37
C ALA A 15 -3.58 -8.43 7.00
N SER A 16 -3.21 -7.15 6.99
CA SER A 16 -2.79 -6.48 5.75
C SER A 16 -1.50 -7.06 5.18
N ALA A 17 -0.57 -7.54 5.99
CA ALA A 17 0.62 -8.25 5.52
C ALA A 17 0.27 -9.58 4.81
N PHE A 18 -0.66 -10.37 5.36
CA PHE A 18 -1.12 -11.60 4.74
C PHE A 18 -1.81 -11.37 3.39
N VAL A 19 -2.48 -10.23 3.22
CA VAL A 19 -3.04 -9.80 1.93
C VAL A 19 -1.94 -9.31 0.99
N LEU A 20 -1.00 -8.49 1.48
CA LEU A 20 0.08 -7.93 0.66
C LEU A 20 1.05 -8.99 0.14
N ALA A 21 1.37 -10.02 0.93
CA ALA A 21 2.34 -11.03 0.55
C ALA A 21 2.07 -11.67 -0.83
N PRO A 22 0.88 -12.26 -1.11
CA PRO A 22 0.58 -12.78 -2.44
C PRO A 22 0.46 -11.67 -3.49
N LEU A 23 -0.08 -10.50 -3.15
CA LEU A 23 -0.23 -9.39 -4.12
C LEU A 23 1.11 -8.85 -4.60
N VAL A 24 2.11 -8.75 -3.72
CA VAL A 24 3.47 -8.36 -4.06
C VAL A 24 4.11 -9.40 -4.97
N ILE A 25 3.91 -10.69 -4.70
CA ILE A 25 4.40 -11.77 -5.57
C ILE A 25 3.79 -11.63 -6.97
N VAL A 26 2.46 -11.49 -7.07
CA VAL A 26 1.77 -11.32 -8.36
C VAL A 26 2.28 -10.06 -9.07
N HIS A 27 2.41 -8.94 -8.36
CA HIS A 27 2.91 -7.69 -8.92
C HIS A 27 4.32 -7.83 -9.47
N LEU A 28 5.26 -8.35 -8.68
CA LEU A 28 6.66 -8.49 -9.10
C LEU A 28 6.82 -9.49 -10.24
N ALA A 29 6.13 -10.63 -10.18
CA ALA A 29 6.16 -11.62 -11.27
C ALA A 29 5.63 -11.02 -12.58
N THR A 30 4.53 -10.26 -12.52
CA THR A 30 3.98 -9.55 -13.67
C THR A 30 4.95 -8.51 -14.21
N MET A 31 5.56 -7.70 -13.34
CA MET A 31 6.52 -6.68 -13.76
C MET A 31 7.72 -7.33 -14.45
N ILE A 32 8.33 -8.35 -13.87
CA ILE A 32 9.48 -9.05 -14.47
C ILE A 32 9.14 -9.61 -15.86
N TYR A 33 7.92 -10.12 -16.03
CA TYR A 33 7.46 -10.62 -17.32
C TYR A 33 7.15 -9.49 -18.32
N ALA A 34 6.47 -8.44 -17.88
CA ALA A 34 5.91 -7.41 -18.75
C ALA A 34 6.93 -6.37 -19.23
N ILE A 35 8.00 -6.11 -18.47
CA ILE A 35 8.98 -5.05 -18.77
C ILE A 35 10.02 -5.44 -19.82
N GLN A 36 9.94 -6.64 -20.42
CA GLN A 36 10.90 -7.09 -21.43
C GLN A 36 10.93 -6.20 -22.68
N GLY A 37 9.85 -5.48 -22.98
CA GLY A 37 9.77 -4.50 -24.07
C GLY A 37 10.19 -3.08 -23.69
N GLY A 38 10.22 -2.75 -22.39
CA GLY A 38 10.40 -1.39 -21.89
C GLY A 38 9.48 -1.04 -20.72
N LEU A 39 9.63 0.19 -20.22
CA LEU A 39 8.86 0.77 -19.10
C LEU A 39 8.16 2.08 -19.52
N SER A 40 7.57 2.09 -20.71
CA SER A 40 6.81 3.25 -21.18
C SER A 40 5.35 3.21 -20.70
N ALA A 41 4.71 4.38 -20.58
CA ALA A 41 3.30 4.47 -20.23
C ALA A 41 2.40 3.75 -21.26
N GLU A 42 2.73 3.87 -22.55
CA GLU A 42 2.03 3.19 -23.65
C GLU A 42 2.05 1.67 -23.47
N GLU A 43 3.21 1.10 -23.17
CA GLU A 43 3.36 -0.34 -22.94
C GLU A 43 2.61 -0.84 -21.71
N ILE A 44 2.58 -0.04 -20.64
CA ILE A 44 1.82 -0.38 -19.43
C ILE A 44 0.33 -0.37 -19.76
N LEU A 45 -0.17 0.71 -20.39
CA LEU A 45 -1.59 0.86 -20.71
C LEU A 45 -2.07 -0.17 -21.72
N ALA A 46 -1.28 -0.52 -22.73
CA ALA A 46 -1.60 -1.56 -23.70
C ALA A 46 -1.92 -2.93 -23.05
N ARG A 47 -1.44 -3.16 -21.83
CA ARG A 47 -1.65 -4.42 -21.07
C ARG A 47 -2.62 -4.27 -19.90
N THR A 48 -2.92 -3.04 -19.46
CA THR A 48 -3.67 -2.77 -18.22
C THR A 48 -4.99 -2.04 -18.44
N GLN A 49 -5.07 -1.16 -19.43
CA GLN A 49 -6.24 -0.33 -19.69
C GLN A 49 -7.48 -1.19 -20.01
N GLY A 50 -8.64 -0.82 -19.45
CA GLY A 50 -9.91 -1.52 -19.59
C GLY A 50 -10.02 -2.82 -18.78
N SER A 51 -8.99 -3.19 -18.00
CA SER A 51 -9.00 -4.43 -17.21
C SER A 51 -9.49 -4.22 -15.79
N GLY A 52 -10.74 -4.63 -15.53
CA GLY A 52 -11.28 -4.66 -14.16
C GLY A 52 -10.49 -5.58 -13.21
N VAL A 53 -9.81 -6.60 -13.73
CA VAL A 53 -8.96 -7.51 -12.93
C VAL A 53 -7.75 -6.75 -12.38
N TRP A 54 -7.03 -5.99 -13.22
CA TRP A 54 -5.91 -5.18 -12.77
C TRP A 54 -6.36 -4.09 -11.80
N GLY A 55 -7.52 -3.48 -12.05
CA GLY A 55 -8.14 -2.50 -11.15
C GLY A 55 -8.42 -3.08 -9.76
N ALA A 56 -8.96 -4.31 -9.70
CA ALA A 56 -9.23 -4.99 -8.43
C ALA A 56 -7.95 -5.39 -7.69
N ILE A 57 -6.96 -5.96 -8.39
CA ILE A 57 -5.67 -6.37 -7.80
C ILE A 57 -4.95 -5.15 -7.21
N TYR A 58 -4.78 -4.08 -8.00
CA TYR A 58 -4.08 -2.90 -7.54
C TYR A 58 -4.90 -2.07 -6.54
N GLY A 59 -6.23 -2.06 -6.65
CA GLY A 59 -7.10 -1.46 -5.63
C GLY A 59 -6.95 -2.15 -4.28
N LEU A 60 -6.99 -3.48 -4.25
CA LEU A 60 -6.75 -4.25 -3.02
C LEU A 60 -5.33 -4.04 -2.49
N PHE A 61 -4.33 -3.97 -3.37
CA PHE A 61 -2.95 -3.66 -3.01
C PHE A 61 -2.87 -2.31 -2.29
N VAL A 62 -3.44 -1.26 -2.87
CA VAL A 62 -3.44 0.10 -2.30
C VAL A 62 -4.09 0.12 -0.93
N LEU A 63 -5.26 -0.52 -0.76
CA LEU A 63 -5.96 -0.58 0.52
C LEU A 63 -5.14 -1.31 1.58
N ALA A 64 -4.55 -2.46 1.23
CA ALA A 64 -3.73 -3.22 2.17
C ALA A 64 -2.44 -2.46 2.52
N ALA A 65 -1.79 -1.81 1.55
CA ALA A 65 -0.60 -0.98 1.77
C ALA A 65 -0.89 0.25 2.64
N ALA A 66 -2.04 0.91 2.43
CA ALA A 66 -2.48 2.06 3.21
C ALA A 66 -2.78 1.73 4.68
N ILE A 67 -3.01 0.46 5.01
CA ILE A 67 -3.12 -0.01 6.38
C ILE A 67 -1.74 -0.42 6.90
N HIS A 68 -1.02 -1.24 6.15
CA HIS A 68 0.24 -1.85 6.59
C HIS A 68 1.35 -0.81 6.84
N ALA A 69 1.58 0.05 5.85
CA ALA A 69 2.71 0.97 5.83
C ALA A 69 2.68 2.01 6.96
N PRO A 70 1.59 2.77 7.19
CA PRO A 70 1.59 3.79 8.24
C PRO A 70 1.73 3.20 9.65
N ILE A 71 1.20 2.01 9.91
CA ILE A 71 1.34 1.34 11.21
C ILE A 71 2.79 0.91 11.42
N GLY A 72 3.40 0.27 10.41
CA GLY A 72 4.80 -0.16 10.48
C GLY A 72 5.78 1.00 10.60
N VAL A 73 5.64 2.02 9.76
CA VAL A 73 6.48 3.23 9.79
C VAL A 73 6.34 3.95 11.13
N ARG A 74 5.13 4.04 11.69
CA ARG A 74 4.92 4.58 13.04
C ARG A 74 5.71 3.82 14.10
N SER A 75 5.73 2.48 14.05
CA SER A 75 6.52 1.67 15.01
C SER A 75 8.01 1.97 14.87
N ILE A 76 8.53 1.94 13.64
CA ILE A 76 9.93 2.21 13.33
C ILE A 76 10.34 3.60 13.85
N VAL A 77 9.56 4.64 13.54
CA VAL A 77 9.85 6.02 13.98
C VAL A 77 9.84 6.13 15.51
N ARG A 78 8.89 5.48 16.19
CA ARG A 78 8.78 5.48 17.66
C ARG A 78 9.97 4.79 18.34
N GLU A 79 10.55 3.80 17.68
CA GLU A 79 11.70 3.02 18.16
C GLU A 79 13.03 3.73 17.86
N MET A 80 13.18 4.29 16.66
CA MET A 80 14.46 4.85 16.19
C MET A 80 14.64 6.33 16.54
N THR A 81 13.59 7.04 16.98
CA THR A 81 13.60 8.49 17.22
C THR A 81 12.91 8.85 18.54
N PRO A 82 13.09 10.08 19.07
CA PRO A 82 12.34 10.55 20.24
C PRO A 82 10.88 10.93 19.92
N TRP A 83 10.44 10.91 18.65
CA TRP A 83 9.11 11.37 18.26
C TRP A 83 8.02 10.41 18.75
N ARG A 84 7.08 10.90 19.56
CA ARG A 84 5.99 10.13 20.17
C ARG A 84 4.71 10.95 20.33
N GLY A 85 3.62 10.27 20.68
CA GLY A 85 2.35 10.90 21.02
C GLY A 85 1.48 11.24 19.81
N ARG A 86 0.51 12.14 20.03
CA ARG A 86 -0.58 12.43 19.07
C ARG A 86 -0.08 12.95 17.72
N SER A 87 1.04 13.67 17.69
CA SER A 87 1.60 14.19 16.44
C SER A 87 2.14 13.07 15.55
N LEU A 88 2.76 12.04 16.14
CA LEU A 88 3.20 10.85 15.39
C LEU A 88 1.99 10.04 14.90
N ASP A 89 0.97 9.87 15.75
CA ASP A 89 -0.27 9.18 15.37
C ASP A 89 -0.96 9.89 14.18
N LEU A 90 -1.03 11.23 14.22
CA LEU A 90 -1.56 12.03 13.12
C LEU A 90 -0.71 11.91 11.85
N ALA A 91 0.62 11.96 11.96
CA ALA A 91 1.52 11.80 10.82
C ALA A 91 1.32 10.43 10.14
N ALA A 92 1.15 9.36 10.93
CA ALA A 92 0.86 8.02 10.40
C ALA A 92 -0.49 8.00 9.66
N VAL A 93 -1.54 8.61 10.21
CA VAL A 93 -2.85 8.70 9.54
C VAL A 93 -2.75 9.48 8.24
N LEU A 94 -2.09 10.65 8.25
CA LEU A 94 -1.89 11.46 7.04
C LEU A 94 -1.10 10.71 5.97
N PHE A 95 -0.10 9.93 6.37
CA PHE A 95 0.64 9.07 5.46
C PHE A 95 -0.24 7.97 4.85
N GLY A 96 -1.10 7.33 5.65
CA GLY A 96 -2.09 6.38 5.13
C GLY A 96 -3.07 7.01 4.15
N VAL A 97 -3.61 8.19 4.46
CA VAL A 97 -4.48 8.96 3.57
C VAL A 97 -3.77 9.32 2.26
N LEU A 98 -2.51 9.74 2.34
CA LEU A 98 -1.70 10.05 1.16
C LEU A 98 -1.57 8.82 0.24
N ILE A 99 -1.30 7.64 0.80
CA ILE A 99 -1.23 6.38 0.04
C ILE A 99 -2.58 6.09 -0.63
N VAL A 100 -3.70 6.25 0.06
CA VAL A 100 -5.03 6.02 -0.53
C VAL A 100 -5.29 6.99 -1.69
N VAL A 101 -5.09 8.30 -1.47
CA VAL A 101 -5.40 9.32 -2.48
C VAL A 101 -4.53 9.14 -3.72
N LEU A 102 -3.22 8.97 -3.56
CA LEU A 102 -2.32 8.77 -4.69
C LEU A 102 -2.52 7.41 -5.35
N GLY A 103 -2.76 6.36 -4.56
CA GLY A 103 -2.98 5.00 -5.04
C GLY A 103 -4.26 4.87 -5.86
N VAL A 104 -5.38 5.43 -5.38
CA VAL A 104 -6.65 5.42 -6.14
C VAL A 104 -6.51 6.19 -7.45
N LYS A 105 -5.81 7.34 -7.45
CA LYS A 105 -5.51 8.09 -8.68
C LYS A 105 -4.66 7.25 -9.65
N ALA A 106 -3.66 6.54 -9.15
CA ALA A 106 -2.82 5.68 -9.98
C ALA A 106 -3.61 4.50 -10.57
N VAL A 107 -4.44 3.83 -9.77
CA VAL A 107 -5.32 2.75 -10.25
C VAL A 107 -6.27 3.25 -11.32
N GLY A 108 -6.94 4.40 -11.09
CA GLY A 108 -7.85 4.99 -12.07
C GLY A 108 -7.17 5.49 -13.35
N ALA A 109 -5.86 5.71 -13.34
CA ALA A 109 -5.10 6.02 -14.54
C ALA A 109 -4.61 4.76 -15.29
N LEU A 110 -4.59 3.60 -14.62
CA LEU A 110 -4.16 2.33 -15.20
C LEU A 110 -5.27 1.56 -15.92
N VAL A 111 -6.53 1.73 -15.51
CA VAL A 111 -7.69 0.96 -16.02
C VAL A 111 -8.69 1.82 -16.75
#